data_AF-A0A7R8WXT2-F1
#
_entry.id   AF-A0A7R8WXT2-F1
#
_cell.length_a   1.000
_cell.length_b   1.000
_cell.length_c   1.000
_cell.angle_alpha   90.00
_cell.angle_beta   90.00
_cell.angle_gamma   90.00
#
_symmetry.space_group_name_H-M   'P 1'
#
loop_
_entity.id
_entity.type
_entity.pdbx_description
1 polymer ?
#
loop_
_entity_poly.entity_id
_entity_poly.type
_entity_poly.pdbx_seq_one_letter_code
_entity_poly.pdbx_strand_id
1 'polypeptide(L)'
;MSAAHSLGHPGIGGRECNRTSRGADSCDTLCCGRGYDTSPVLVTTRCRCRFHWCCRVECQQCNEWREIHTCKVRPPQQKVKPPNIQGRVGCPSEASNSSTNVHEKIWQTSRQRLPPAPDEALVILAERATRAF
;
A
#
# COMPACT_ATOMS: atom_id res chain seq x y z
N MET A 1 -23.76 -14.07 18.58
CA MET A 1 -23.49 -12.62 18.68
C MET A 1 -22.17 -12.45 19.40
N SER A 2 -21.06 -12.48 18.68
CA SER A 2 -19.74 -12.44 19.31
C SER A 2 -19.31 -10.98 19.48
N ALA A 3 -19.46 -10.48 20.69
CA ALA A 3 -18.88 -9.22 21.14
C ALA A 3 -17.40 -9.46 21.46
N ALA A 4 -16.51 -8.79 20.72
CA ALA A 4 -15.14 -8.59 21.19
C ALA A 4 -15.20 -7.51 22.27
N HIS A 5 -14.90 -7.86 23.52
CA HIS A 5 -14.65 -6.89 24.57
C HIS A 5 -13.22 -6.35 24.38
N SER A 6 -13.08 -5.36 23.51
CA SER A 6 -11.81 -4.72 23.16
C SER A 6 -12.07 -3.24 23.00
N LEU A 7 -11.39 -2.41 23.80
CA LEU A 7 -11.33 -0.94 23.77
C LEU A 7 -12.20 -0.30 22.67
N GLY A 8 -13.29 0.35 23.09
CA GLY A 8 -14.30 0.97 22.22
C GLY A 8 -13.73 2.03 21.26
N HIS A 9 -13.00 1.60 20.25
CA HIS A 9 -12.48 2.41 19.18
C HIS A 9 -13.32 2.14 17.93
N PRO A 10 -14.10 3.11 17.44
CA PRO A 10 -14.81 2.96 16.17
C PRO A 10 -13.75 2.73 15.09
N GLY A 11 -13.84 1.58 14.41
CA GLY A 11 -12.90 1.20 13.35
C GLY A 11 -12.73 2.31 12.31
N ILE A 12 -11.66 2.23 11.53
CA ILE A 12 -11.27 3.29 10.59
C ILE A 12 -12.21 3.48 9.38
N GLY A 13 -13.07 2.51 9.09
CA GLY A 13 -13.89 2.59 7.88
C GLY A 13 -15.19 3.35 8.10
N GLY A 14 -15.69 3.96 7.02
CA GLY A 14 -16.78 4.93 7.09
C GLY A 14 -16.32 6.37 7.37
N ARG A 15 -15.02 6.61 7.56
CA ARG A 15 -14.46 7.96 7.72
C ARG A 15 -14.30 8.64 6.37
N GLU A 16 -14.80 9.86 6.23
CA GLU A 16 -14.55 10.71 5.06
C GLU A 16 -13.08 11.17 5.07
N CYS A 17 -12.45 11.15 3.91
CA CYS A 17 -11.07 11.58 3.73
C CYS A 17 -10.93 12.46 2.48
N ASN A 18 -9.87 13.27 2.42
CA ASN A 18 -9.62 14.12 1.26
C ASN A 18 -8.46 13.57 0.42
N ARG A 19 -8.73 13.15 -0.81
CA ARG A 19 -7.71 12.65 -1.74
C ARG A 19 -6.71 13.71 -2.19
N THR A 20 -7.13 14.98 -2.24
CA THR A 20 -6.28 16.07 -2.73
C THR A 20 -5.36 16.64 -1.65
N SER A 21 -5.63 16.35 -0.38
CA SER A 21 -4.74 16.72 0.73
C SER A 21 -3.50 15.85 0.74
N ARG A 22 -2.33 16.45 0.97
CA ARG A 22 -1.05 15.76 1.15
C ARG A 22 -0.65 15.62 2.63
N GLY A 23 -1.49 16.08 3.55
CA GLY A 23 -1.22 16.12 4.99
C GLY A 23 -1.86 14.97 5.77
N ALA A 24 -2.10 15.20 7.06
CA ALA A 24 -2.78 14.25 7.95
C ALA A 24 -4.22 13.92 7.51
N ASP A 25 -4.86 14.81 6.74
CA ASP A 25 -6.21 14.62 6.19
C ASP A 25 -6.24 13.80 4.88
N SER A 26 -5.07 13.37 4.40
CA SER A 26 -4.96 12.54 3.21
C SER A 26 -5.62 11.18 3.43
N CYS A 27 -6.31 10.67 2.41
CA CYS A 27 -6.90 9.35 2.46
C CYS A 27 -5.88 8.23 2.73
N ASP A 28 -4.64 8.37 2.24
CA ASP A 28 -3.60 7.37 2.47
C ASP A 28 -3.22 7.28 3.95
N THR A 29 -3.18 8.42 4.64
CA THR A 29 -2.87 8.49 6.07
C THR A 29 -4.10 8.11 6.91
N LEU A 30 -5.27 8.71 6.65
CA LEU A 30 -6.50 8.46 7.40
C LEU A 30 -7.00 7.01 7.27
N CYS A 31 -6.87 6.42 6.09
CA CYS A 31 -7.29 5.04 5.83
C CYS A 31 -6.14 4.03 6.01
N CYS A 32 -4.99 4.44 6.56
CA CYS A 32 -3.83 3.59 6.84
C CYS A 32 -3.36 2.76 5.63
N GLY A 33 -3.44 3.32 4.41
CA GLY A 33 -3.07 2.64 3.17
C GLY A 33 -4.01 1.53 2.69
N ARG A 34 -5.19 1.35 3.30
CA ARG A 34 -6.17 0.30 2.90
C ARG A 34 -7.05 0.68 1.71
N GLY A 35 -6.90 1.91 1.21
CA GLY A 35 -7.72 2.48 0.16
C GLY A 35 -9.09 3.00 0.65
N TYR A 36 -9.79 3.64 -0.27
CA TYR A 36 -11.06 4.32 -0.06
C TYR A 36 -12.03 4.04 -1.20
N ASP A 37 -13.32 4.21 -0.97
CA ASP A 37 -14.37 4.22 -1.98
C ASP A 37 -14.71 5.66 -2.35
N THR A 38 -14.98 5.91 -3.63
CA THR A 38 -15.41 7.22 -4.12
C THR A 38 -16.84 7.11 -4.59
N SER A 39 -17.74 7.91 -4.00
CA SER A 39 -19.15 7.93 -4.37
C SER A 39 -19.59 9.35 -4.75
N PRO A 40 -20.24 9.54 -5.90
CA PRO A 40 -20.83 10.82 -6.25
C PRO A 40 -22.11 11.02 -5.43
N VAL A 41 -22.21 12.16 -4.75
CA VAL A 41 -23.40 12.58 -4.01
C VAL A 41 -23.88 13.93 -4.51
N LEU A 42 -25.19 14.12 -4.49
CA LEU A 42 -25.80 15.41 -4.78
C LEU A 42 -25.88 16.21 -3.47
N VAL A 43 -25.11 17.29 -3.38
CA VAL A 43 -25.07 18.16 -2.21
C VAL A 43 -25.84 19.44 -2.49
N THR A 44 -26.82 19.73 -1.65
CA THR A 44 -27.54 21.01 -1.67
C THR A 44 -26.77 22.04 -0.86
N THR A 45 -26.23 23.05 -1.53
CA THR A 45 -25.48 24.16 -0.93
C THR A 45 -26.22 25.49 -1.12
N ARG A 46 -25.90 26.48 -0.29
CA ARG A 46 -26.42 27.84 -0.47
C ARG A 46 -25.48 28.62 -1.37
N CYS A 47 -26.01 29.16 -2.46
CA CYS A 47 -25.27 29.87 -3.49
C CYS A 47 -25.91 31.25 -3.77
N ARG A 48 -25.18 32.13 -4.46
CA ARG A 48 -25.66 33.45 -4.91
C ARG A 48 -26.35 34.27 -3.80
N CYS A 49 -25.69 34.34 -2.65
CA CYS A 49 -26.20 35.11 -1.52
C CYS A 49 -26.14 36.61 -1.79
N ARG A 50 -27.25 37.31 -1.54
CA ARG A 50 -27.34 38.78 -1.57
C ARG A 50 -27.47 39.29 -0.15
N PHE A 51 -26.63 40.24 0.21
CA PHE A 51 -26.68 40.91 1.50
C PHE A 51 -27.57 42.16 1.38
N HIS A 52 -28.66 42.17 2.14
CA HIS A 52 -29.49 43.34 2.33
C HIS A 52 -28.94 44.11 3.52
N TRP A 53 -28.40 45.29 3.24
CA TRP A 53 -27.70 46.17 4.19
C TRP A 53 -28.55 46.57 5.41
N CYS A 54 -29.86 46.33 5.38
CA CYS A 54 -30.70 46.44 6.55
C CYS A 54 -30.34 45.37 7.60
N CYS A 55 -30.57 44.07 7.35
CA CYS A 55 -30.32 43.02 8.35
C CYS A 55 -30.26 41.56 7.83
N ARG A 56 -30.31 41.30 6.51
CA ARG A 56 -30.61 39.93 6.03
C ARG A 56 -29.72 39.48 4.88
N VAL A 57 -29.29 38.22 4.92
CA VAL A 57 -28.67 37.54 3.78
C VAL A 57 -29.72 36.62 3.15
N GLU A 58 -30.00 36.82 1.87
CA GLU A 58 -30.88 35.94 1.09
C GLU A 58 -30.05 35.11 0.12
N CYS A 59 -30.14 33.78 0.20
CA CYS A 59 -29.39 32.85 -0.65
C CYS A 59 -30.33 31.94 -1.44
N GLN A 60 -29.88 31.50 -2.61
CA GLN A 60 -30.53 30.45 -3.39
C GLN A 60 -29.98 29.07 -2.97
N GLN A 61 -30.78 28.01 -3.15
CA GLN A 61 -30.29 26.63 -3.02
C GLN A 61 -29.78 26.15 -4.38
N CYS A 62 -28.52 25.73 -4.42
CA CYS A 62 -27.90 25.10 -5.57
C CYS A 62 -27.60 23.64 -5.24
N ASN A 63 -27.89 22.74 -6.18
CA ASN A 63 -27.49 21.35 -6.08
C ASN A 63 -26.22 21.14 -6.89
N GLU A 64 -25.20 20.57 -6.27
CA GLU A 64 -23.90 20.32 -6.89
C GLU A 64 -23.51 18.85 -6.66
N TRP A 65 -22.96 18.21 -7.69
CA TRP A 65 -22.39 16.88 -7.55
C TRP A 65 -21.00 16.99 -6.91
N ARG A 66 -20.80 16.28 -5.80
CA ARG A 66 -19.49 16.17 -5.15
C ARG A 66 -19.09 14.70 -5.00
N GLU A 67 -17.80 14.45 -5.16
CA GLU A 67 -17.21 13.16 -4.86
C GLU A 67 -16.85 13.11 -3.37
N ILE A 68 -17.44 12.16 -2.65
CA ILE A 68 -17.05 11.87 -1.27
C ILE A 68 -16.15 10.62 -1.30
N HIS A 69 -15.02 10.69 -0.59
CA HIS A 69 -14.10 9.57 -0.43
C HIS A 69 -14.20 9.03 0.99
N THR A 70 -14.45 7.73 1.12
CA THR A 70 -14.68 7.09 2.42
C THR A 70 -13.76 5.89 2.62
N CYS A 71 -13.13 5.80 3.80
CA CYS A 71 -12.22 4.69 4.13
C CYS A 71 -12.94 3.33 4.13
N LYS A 72 -12.27 2.32 3.57
CA LYS A 72 -12.76 0.94 3.52
C LYS A 72 -12.61 0.25 4.89
N VAL A 73 -13.71 -0.25 5.46
CA VAL A 73 -13.70 -1.03 6.74
C VAL A 73 -13.12 -2.44 6.51
N ARG A 74 -13.50 -3.04 5.39
CA ARG A 74 -13.07 -4.34 4.87
C ARG A 74 -13.17 -4.26 3.34
N PRO A 75 -12.36 -5.03 2.58
CA PRO A 75 -12.57 -5.09 1.15
C PRO A 75 -14.05 -5.46 0.89
N PRO A 76 -14.76 -4.76 -0.02
CA PRO A 76 -15.99 -5.31 -0.57
C PRO A 76 -15.60 -6.69 -1.08
N GLN A 77 -16.44 -7.71 -0.85
CA GLN A 77 -16.21 -9.02 -1.42
C GLN A 77 -15.84 -8.82 -2.88
N GLN A 78 -14.55 -9.00 -3.17
CA GLN A 78 -14.06 -9.01 -4.53
C GLN A 78 -15.02 -9.98 -5.23
N LYS A 79 -15.55 -9.57 -6.38
CA LYS A 79 -15.88 -10.58 -7.37
C LYS A 79 -14.56 -11.29 -7.68
N VAL A 80 -14.19 -12.25 -6.84
CA VAL A 80 -13.14 -13.19 -7.10
C VAL A 80 -13.69 -13.95 -8.28
N LYS A 81 -13.23 -13.62 -9.50
CA LYS A 81 -13.33 -14.56 -10.60
C LYS A 81 -12.79 -15.88 -10.02
N PRO A 82 -13.56 -16.98 -10.06
CA PRO A 82 -13.18 -18.20 -9.38
C PRO A 82 -11.72 -18.52 -9.74
N PRO A 83 -10.88 -18.86 -8.75
CA PRO A 83 -9.58 -19.40 -9.08
C PRO A 83 -9.82 -20.58 -10.02
N ASN A 84 -9.10 -20.61 -11.14
CA ASN A 84 -9.08 -21.79 -11.98
C ASN A 84 -8.51 -22.93 -11.12
N ILE A 85 -9.39 -23.82 -10.62
CA ILE A 85 -8.99 -24.98 -9.84
C ILE A 85 -8.46 -26.01 -10.84
N GLN A 86 -7.19 -25.86 -11.22
CA GLN A 86 -6.39 -26.93 -11.80
C GLN A 86 -5.03 -26.92 -11.14
N GLY A 87 -4.92 -27.77 -10.11
CA GLY A 87 -3.69 -27.94 -9.34
C GLY A 87 -3.95 -28.52 -7.97
N ARG A 88 -4.55 -29.72 -7.91
CA ARG A 88 -4.53 -30.54 -6.70
C ARG A 88 -3.15 -31.19 -6.65
N VAL A 89 -2.30 -30.83 -5.69
CA VAL A 89 -1.11 -31.62 -5.37
C VAL A 89 -1.25 -32.02 -3.91
N GLY A 90 -1.56 -33.29 -3.69
CA GLY A 90 -1.66 -33.89 -2.37
C GLY A 90 -0.29 -34.03 -1.71
N CYS A 91 -0.30 -34.27 -0.40
CA CYS A 91 0.90 -34.67 0.34
C CYS A 91 1.36 -36.06 -0.15
N PRO A 92 2.62 -36.25 -0.56
CA PRO A 92 3.17 -37.57 -0.74
C PRO A 92 3.59 -38.15 0.61
N SER A 93 2.90 -39.21 1.03
CA SER A 93 3.41 -40.24 1.94
C SER A 93 4.48 -41.08 1.24
N GLU A 94 5.46 -41.54 2.04
CA GLU A 94 6.79 -42.03 1.69
C GLU A 94 6.92 -43.34 0.87
N ALA A 95 8.19 -43.60 0.50
CA ALA A 95 8.87 -44.84 0.04
C ALA A 95 8.89 -45.08 -1.49
N SER A 96 9.99 -45.40 -2.17
CA SER A 96 11.29 -45.98 -1.77
C SER A 96 12.32 -45.93 -2.92
N ASN A 97 13.60 -45.79 -2.54
CA ASN A 97 14.87 -46.23 -3.15
C ASN A 97 15.12 -46.14 -4.67
N SER A 98 16.03 -45.24 -5.07
CA SER A 98 17.12 -45.59 -6.01
C SER A 98 18.27 -44.56 -5.90
N SER A 99 19.44 -45.08 -5.56
CA SER A 99 20.72 -44.38 -5.51
C SER A 99 21.04 -43.70 -6.84
N THR A 100 21.37 -42.41 -6.82
CA THR A 100 22.51 -41.83 -7.56
C THR A 100 22.85 -40.46 -6.99
N ASN A 101 24.01 -40.40 -6.34
CA ASN A 101 24.68 -39.22 -5.84
C ASN A 101 24.96 -38.21 -6.97
N VAL A 102 24.29 -37.05 -7.00
CA VAL A 102 24.76 -35.87 -7.77
C VAL A 102 24.52 -34.53 -7.04
N HIS A 103 23.63 -34.45 -6.05
CA HIS A 103 23.24 -33.15 -5.47
C HIS A 103 24.04 -32.71 -4.23
N GLU A 104 25.00 -33.50 -3.75
CA GLU A 104 25.85 -33.16 -2.60
C GLU A 104 27.24 -32.62 -3.00
N LYS A 105 27.36 -31.98 -4.18
CA LYS A 105 28.59 -31.33 -4.65
C LYS A 105 28.43 -29.87 -5.10
N ILE A 106 27.28 -29.23 -4.83
CA ILE A 106 27.07 -27.83 -5.25
C ILE A 106 27.43 -26.83 -4.13
N TRP A 107 27.43 -27.24 -2.85
CA TRP A 107 27.80 -26.36 -1.74
C TRP A 107 29.31 -26.16 -1.54
N GLN A 108 30.18 -26.90 -2.25
CA GLN A 108 31.64 -26.81 -2.08
C GLN A 108 32.34 -25.90 -3.11
N THR A 109 31.68 -25.49 -4.19
CA THR A 109 32.31 -24.79 -5.34
C THR A 109 31.89 -23.34 -5.53
N SER A 110 31.35 -22.69 -4.49
CA SER A 110 30.95 -21.27 -4.53
C SER A 110 31.69 -20.39 -3.51
N ARG A 111 32.84 -20.84 -2.97
CA ARG A 111 33.89 -19.91 -2.49
C ARG A 111 34.69 -19.41 -3.68
N GLN A 112 34.06 -18.57 -4.50
CA GLN A 112 34.78 -17.73 -5.45
C GLN A 112 34.68 -16.29 -4.97
N ARG A 113 35.86 -15.67 -4.85
CA ARG A 113 36.11 -14.28 -4.42
C ARG A 113 35.08 -13.33 -5.00
N LEU A 114 34.39 -12.58 -4.14
CA LEU A 114 33.72 -11.36 -4.56
C LEU A 114 34.79 -10.34 -5.03
N PRO A 115 34.54 -9.60 -6.13
CA PRO A 115 35.33 -8.41 -6.47
C PRO A 115 35.10 -7.30 -5.43
N PRO A 116 36.09 -6.41 -5.17
CA PRO A 116 35.95 -5.32 -4.20
C PRO A 116 34.90 -4.28 -4.65
N ALA A 117 34.28 -3.65 -3.65
CA ALA A 117 33.28 -2.58 -3.80
C ALA A 117 33.88 -1.32 -4.50
N PRO A 118 33.03 -0.44 -5.08
CA PRO A 118 33.48 0.65 -5.95
C PRO A 118 34.04 1.90 -5.23
N ASP A 119 34.28 1.89 -3.91
CA ASP A 119 34.92 3.01 -3.20
C ASP A 119 36.41 2.78 -2.83
N GLU A 120 37.01 1.67 -3.28
CA GLU A 120 38.41 1.29 -3.01
C GLU A 120 39.33 1.49 -4.25
N ALA A 121 39.02 2.46 -5.12
CA ALA A 121 39.87 2.79 -6.29
C ALA A 121 40.96 3.84 -5.99
N LEU A 122 40.94 4.47 -4.81
CA LEU A 122 41.84 5.57 -4.45
C LEU A 122 43.14 5.14 -3.75
N VAL A 123 43.24 3.90 -3.27
CA VAL A 123 44.42 3.44 -2.50
C VAL A 123 45.54 2.91 -3.41
N ILE A 124 45.21 2.27 -4.54
CA ILE A 124 46.20 1.61 -5.42
C ILE A 124 46.96 2.62 -6.32
N LEU A 125 46.45 3.83 -6.52
CA LEU A 125 47.14 4.90 -7.27
C LEU A 125 48.17 5.67 -6.41
N ALA A 126 48.08 5.61 -5.08
CA ALA A 126 48.98 6.36 -4.19
C ALA A 126 50.36 5.67 -3.99
N GLU A 127 50.48 4.35 -4.16
CA GLU A 127 51.75 3.63 -3.97
C GLU A 127 52.69 3.63 -5.19
N ARG A 128 52.26 4.14 -6.35
CA ARG A 128 53.12 4.27 -7.54
C ARG A 128 53.76 5.65 -7.70
N ALA A 129 53.42 6.63 -6.87
CA ALA A 129 53.91 8.01 -6.99
C ALA A 129 55.18 8.32 -6.16
N THR A 130 55.65 7.41 -5.28
CA THR A 130 56.83 7.63 -4.41
C THR A 130 58.06 6.79 -4.76
N ARG A 131 58.07 6.10 -5.90
CA ARG A 131 59.22 5.27 -6.34
C ARG A 131 59.79 5.67 -7.71
N ALA A 132 59.87 6.97 -7.94
CA ALA A 132 60.62 7.56 -9.06
C ALA A 132 61.45 8.78 -8.59
N PHE A 133 62.06 8.65 -7.41
CA PHE A 133 63.40 9.18 -7.17
C PHE A 133 64.41 8.08 -7.48
#